data_AF-A0A7S0QSF8-F1
#
_entry.id   AF-A0A7S0QSF8-F1
#
_cell.length_a   1.000
_cell.length_b   1.000
_cell.length_c   1.000
_cell.angle_alpha   90.00
_cell.angle_beta   90.00
_cell.angle_gamma   90.00
#
_symmetry.space_group_name_H-M   'P 1'
#
loop_
_entity.id
_entity.type
_entity.pdbx_description
1 polymer ?
#
loop_
_entity_poly.entity_id
_entity_poly.type
_entity_poly.pdbx_seq_one_letter_code
_entity_poly.pdbx_strand_id
1 'polypeptide(L)'
;GGGEAAARMSHGQGSARTMAINHKEADLEKEQAELDAKKQRLVLEKQQGEQDKMINYIQEEIGFEDGKPVAATIVFRSLLHWRSFEAERTNIFDRVIQAMSRAIEQHTEDNRRLAYWLSNTTYLLFLLNKTLKTSQAASSQVGQRRRATVSLFDRWRAGGNIFANRGGSGGSAP
;
A
#
# COMPACT_ATOMS: atom_id res chain seq x y z
N GLY A 1 -33.90 -21.75 67.42
CA GLY A 1 -33.33 -20.74 66.50
C GLY A 1 -31.87 -21.05 66.27
N GLY A 2 -31.38 -21.01 65.03
CA GLY A 2 -29.94 -21.11 64.79
C GLY A 2 -29.49 -21.55 63.39
N GLY A 3 -30.35 -22.16 62.55
CA GLY A 3 -29.90 -22.82 61.32
C GLY A 3 -29.89 -21.97 60.03
N GLU A 4 -30.57 -20.83 59.97
CA GLU A 4 -30.90 -20.19 58.68
C GLU A 4 -29.95 -19.04 58.26
N ALA A 5 -28.99 -18.68 59.11
CA ALA A 5 -28.09 -17.55 58.83
C ALA A 5 -26.87 -17.90 57.97
N ALA A 6 -26.47 -19.18 57.89
CA ALA A 6 -25.21 -19.58 57.24
C ALA A 6 -25.31 -19.73 55.71
N ALA A 7 -26.48 -20.09 55.16
CA ALA A 7 -26.64 -20.37 53.73
C ALA A 7 -26.68 -19.11 52.84
N ARG A 8 -27.04 -17.95 53.41
CA ARG A 8 -27.14 -16.68 52.68
C ARG A 8 -25.80 -15.98 52.45
N MET A 9 -24.74 -16.41 53.14
CA MET A 9 -23.41 -15.78 53.02
C MET A 9 -22.52 -16.38 51.93
N SER A 10 -22.84 -17.58 51.43
CA SER A 10 -22.06 -18.25 50.37
C SER A 10 -22.41 -17.77 48.95
N HIS A 11 -23.68 -17.42 48.69
CA HIS A 11 -24.14 -16.99 47.36
C HIS A 11 -23.64 -15.59 46.93
N GLY A 12 -23.33 -14.69 47.88
CA GLY A 12 -22.78 -13.36 47.56
C GLY A 12 -21.28 -13.38 47.20
N GLN A 13 -20.51 -14.32 47.74
CA GLN A 13 -19.06 -14.42 47.50
C GLN A 13 -18.74 -15.06 46.15
N GLY A 14 -19.57 -16.00 45.67
CA GLY A 14 -19.45 -16.58 44.34
C GLY A 14 -19.60 -15.53 43.23
N SER A 15 -20.65 -14.70 43.31
CA SER A 15 -20.92 -13.64 42.32
C SER A 15 -19.81 -12.58 42.27
N ALA A 16 -19.31 -12.13 43.43
CA ALA A 16 -18.22 -11.16 43.50
C ALA A 16 -16.89 -11.74 42.96
N ARG A 17 -16.61 -13.03 43.21
CA ARG A 17 -15.46 -13.73 42.63
C ARG A 17 -15.57 -13.85 41.11
N THR A 18 -16.73 -14.23 40.59
CA THR A 18 -16.94 -14.37 39.14
C THR A 18 -16.83 -13.03 38.43
N MET A 19 -17.37 -11.96 39.02
CA MET A 19 -17.24 -10.60 38.47
C MET A 19 -15.78 -10.10 38.46
N ALA A 20 -15.01 -10.41 39.50
CA ALA A 20 -13.59 -10.05 39.57
C ALA A 20 -12.71 -10.85 38.60
N ILE A 21 -13.08 -12.10 38.29
CA ILE A 21 -12.41 -12.92 37.27
C ILE A 21 -12.70 -12.35 35.88
N ASN A 22 -13.97 -12.03 35.58
CA ASN A 22 -14.36 -11.43 34.30
C ASN A 22 -13.71 -10.05 34.07
N HIS A 23 -13.54 -9.23 35.12
CA HIS A 23 -12.83 -7.94 35.00
C HIS A 23 -11.34 -8.12 34.66
N LYS A 24 -10.68 -9.10 35.31
CA LYS A 24 -9.28 -9.41 35.03
C LYS A 24 -9.07 -9.98 33.63
N GLU A 25 -9.99 -10.82 33.15
CA GLU A 25 -9.97 -11.29 31.76
C GLU A 25 -10.15 -10.13 30.77
N ALA A 26 -11.09 -9.21 31.03
CA ALA A 26 -11.30 -8.03 30.18
C ALA A 26 -10.09 -7.08 30.17
N ASP A 27 -9.41 -6.91 31.31
CA ASP A 27 -8.19 -6.10 31.41
C ASP A 27 -7.03 -6.72 30.62
N LEU A 28 -6.87 -8.05 30.68
CA LEU A 28 -5.86 -8.79 29.92
C LEU A 28 -6.13 -8.78 28.41
N GLU A 29 -7.39 -8.92 27.99
CA GLU A 29 -7.79 -8.81 26.57
C GLU A 29 -7.54 -7.40 26.02
N LYS A 30 -7.81 -6.37 26.83
CA LYS A 30 -7.54 -4.97 26.47
C LYS A 30 -6.03 -4.70 26.34
N GLU A 31 -5.22 -5.23 27.26
CA GLU A 31 -3.76 -5.14 27.20
C GLU A 31 -3.20 -5.87 25.96
N GLN A 32 -3.73 -7.05 25.65
CA GLN A 32 -3.34 -7.81 24.46
C GLN A 32 -3.70 -7.06 23.16
N ALA A 33 -4.89 -6.47 23.08
CA ALA A 33 -5.30 -5.65 21.95
C ALA A 33 -4.42 -4.39 21.78
N GLU A 34 -4.01 -3.75 22.88
CA GLU A 34 -3.11 -2.61 22.86
C GLU A 34 -1.70 -3.00 22.39
N LEU A 35 -1.18 -4.14 22.86
CA LEU A 35 0.10 -4.68 22.39
C LEU A 35 0.07 -5.01 20.89
N ASP A 36 -1.01 -5.61 20.41
CA ASP A 36 -1.15 -5.98 19.00
C ASP A 36 -1.35 -4.73 18.11
N ALA A 37 -2.08 -3.71 18.58
CA ALA A 37 -2.17 -2.41 17.91
C ALA A 37 -0.80 -1.71 17.84
N LYS A 38 0.00 -1.78 18.92
CA LYS A 38 1.35 -1.21 18.98
C LYS A 38 2.30 -1.94 18.02
N LYS A 39 2.24 -3.28 17.96
CA LYS A 39 2.99 -4.08 16.98
C LYS A 39 2.61 -3.71 15.55
N GLN A 40 1.32 -3.62 15.24
CA GLN A 40 0.83 -3.24 13.92
C GLN A 40 1.33 -1.85 13.52
N ARG A 41 1.29 -0.88 14.43
CA ARG A 41 1.81 0.47 14.20
C ARG A 41 3.31 0.48 13.87
N LEU A 42 4.11 -0.28 14.62
CA LEU A 42 5.56 -0.39 14.36
C LEU A 42 5.86 -1.03 12.99
N VAL A 43 5.06 -2.04 12.59
CA VAL A 43 5.19 -2.68 11.27
C VAL A 43 4.90 -1.67 10.15
N LEU A 44 3.85 -0.86 10.31
CA LEU A 44 3.49 0.18 9.33
C LEU A 44 4.57 1.27 9.26
N GLU A 45 5.10 1.72 10.40
CA GLU A 45 6.15 2.75 10.45
C GLU A 45 7.46 2.26 9.80
N LYS A 46 7.87 1.02 10.07
CA LYS A 46 9.01 0.40 9.41
C LYS A 46 8.80 0.31 7.89
N GLN A 47 7.61 -0.12 7.48
CA GLN A 47 7.26 -0.22 6.06
C GLN A 47 7.29 1.15 5.37
N GLN A 48 6.79 2.20 6.02
CA GLN A 48 6.89 3.58 5.51
C GLN A 48 8.35 4.02 5.33
N GLY A 49 9.22 3.76 6.31
CA GLY A 49 10.63 4.08 6.20
C GLY A 49 11.35 3.31 5.08
N GLU A 50 10.98 2.06 4.82
CA GLU A 50 11.49 1.28 3.67
C GLU A 50 10.98 1.82 2.32
N GLN A 51 9.72 2.25 2.28
CA GLN A 51 9.14 2.93 1.11
C GLN A 51 9.86 4.24 0.80
N ASP A 52 10.13 5.06 1.81
CA ASP A 52 10.81 6.34 1.63
C ASP A 52 12.22 6.16 1.09
N LYS A 53 12.96 5.17 1.61
CA LYS A 53 14.29 4.80 1.09
C LYS A 53 14.24 4.40 -0.37
N MET A 54 13.26 3.57 -0.76
CA MET A 54 13.06 3.21 -2.16
C MET A 54 12.75 4.43 -3.02
N ILE A 55 11.85 5.32 -2.57
CA ILE A 55 11.47 6.53 -3.31
C ILE A 55 12.65 7.47 -3.54
N ASN A 56 13.55 7.59 -2.57
CA ASN A 56 14.78 8.38 -2.73
C ASN A 56 15.75 7.70 -3.70
N TYR A 57 15.93 6.38 -3.55
CA TYR A 57 16.82 5.60 -4.40
C TYR A 57 16.43 5.67 -5.89
N ILE A 58 15.13 5.65 -6.20
CA ILE A 58 14.63 5.71 -7.59
C ILE A 58 14.68 7.12 -8.18
N GLN A 59 15.16 8.14 -7.46
CA GLN A 59 15.45 9.45 -8.04
C GLN A 59 16.90 9.52 -8.54
N GLU A 60 17.73 8.55 -8.18
CA GLU A 60 19.13 8.46 -8.59
C GLU A 60 19.30 7.60 -9.86
N GLU A 61 20.34 7.90 -10.65
CA GLU A 61 20.66 7.17 -11.88
C GLU A 61 21.52 5.94 -11.59
N ILE A 62 20.87 4.83 -11.27
CA ILE A 62 21.54 3.56 -10.91
C ILE A 62 22.06 2.83 -12.16
N GLY A 63 21.46 3.10 -13.33
CA GLY A 63 21.84 2.47 -14.60
C GLY A 63 21.10 1.17 -14.91
N PHE A 64 21.79 0.29 -15.65
CA PHE A 64 21.23 -0.94 -16.23
C PHE A 64 22.07 -2.16 -15.83
N GLU A 65 21.40 -3.30 -15.68
CA GLU A 65 22.00 -4.61 -15.44
C GLU A 65 21.44 -5.57 -16.48
N ASP A 66 22.30 -6.23 -17.27
CA ASP A 66 21.91 -7.11 -18.38
C ASP A 66 20.89 -6.49 -19.36
N GLY A 67 21.05 -5.19 -19.64
CA GLY A 67 20.14 -4.43 -20.50
C GLY A 67 18.78 -4.09 -19.86
N LYS A 68 18.58 -4.41 -18.58
CA LYS A 68 17.36 -4.11 -17.83
C LYS A 68 17.59 -2.89 -16.95
N PRO A 69 16.66 -1.92 -16.92
CA PRO A 69 16.76 -0.79 -16.00
C PRO A 69 16.65 -1.28 -14.54
N VAL A 70 17.68 -1.00 -13.74
CA VAL A 70 17.77 -1.51 -12.36
C VAL A 70 16.72 -0.86 -11.46
N ALA A 71 16.49 0.45 -11.60
CA ALA A 71 15.52 1.18 -10.79
C ALA A 71 14.10 0.63 -11.01
N ALA A 72 13.69 0.40 -12.25
CA ALA A 72 12.40 -0.21 -12.58
C ALA A 72 12.24 -1.62 -11.97
N THR A 73 13.30 -2.42 -12.01
CA THR A 73 13.28 -3.78 -11.45
C THR A 73 13.12 -3.75 -9.93
N ILE A 74 13.79 -2.81 -9.26
CA ILE A 74 13.70 -2.65 -7.80
C ILE A 74 12.31 -2.17 -7.39
N VAL A 75 11.75 -1.16 -8.06
CA VAL A 75 10.37 -0.71 -7.81
C VAL A 75 9.40 -1.88 -7.94
N PHE A 76 9.50 -2.64 -9.03
CA PHE A 76 8.62 -3.78 -9.26
C PHE A 76 8.72 -4.84 -8.15
N ARG A 77 9.94 -5.21 -7.74
CA ARG A 77 10.17 -6.18 -6.66
C ARG A 77 9.63 -5.69 -5.32
N SER A 78 9.79 -4.40 -5.01
CA SER A 78 9.25 -3.79 -3.79
C SER A 78 7.73 -3.79 -3.76
N LEU A 79 7.09 -3.47 -4.89
CA LEU A 79 5.62 -3.50 -5.01
C LEU A 79 5.06 -4.92 -4.79
N LEU A 80 5.78 -5.95 -5.25
CA LEU A 80 5.42 -7.35 -4.98
C LEU A 80 5.60 -7.69 -3.49
N HIS A 81 6.74 -7.30 -2.90
CA HIS A 81 7.04 -7.58 -1.49
C HIS A 81 5.99 -6.99 -0.55
N TRP A 82 5.56 -5.75 -0.81
CA TRP A 82 4.50 -5.09 -0.03
C TRP A 82 3.08 -5.45 -0.48
N ARG A 83 2.91 -6.45 -1.36
CA ARG A 83 1.61 -6.89 -1.92
C ARG A 83 0.74 -5.73 -2.40
N SER A 84 1.38 -4.73 -3.02
CA SER A 84 0.71 -3.47 -3.35
C SER A 84 -0.39 -3.62 -4.42
N PHE A 85 -0.42 -4.76 -5.11
CA PHE A 85 -1.44 -5.13 -6.09
C PHE A 85 -2.76 -5.63 -5.48
N GLU A 86 -2.77 -6.08 -4.22
CA GLU A 86 -3.97 -6.61 -3.55
C GLU A 86 -4.76 -5.53 -2.80
N ALA A 87 -4.11 -4.42 -2.46
CA ALA A 87 -4.70 -3.35 -1.65
C ALA A 87 -5.38 -2.29 -2.53
N GLU A 88 -6.68 -2.07 -2.31
CA GLU A 88 -7.41 -0.93 -2.88
C GLU A 88 -6.81 0.38 -2.36
N ARG A 89 -6.02 1.05 -3.21
CA ARG A 89 -5.30 2.32 -2.99
C ARG A 89 -4.02 2.21 -2.14
N THR A 90 -2.97 1.62 -2.68
CA THR A 90 -1.63 1.85 -2.14
C THR A 90 -1.08 3.18 -2.64
N ASN A 91 -0.91 4.14 -1.71
CA ASN A 91 -0.31 5.46 -1.95
C ASN A 91 1.10 5.37 -2.60
N ILE A 92 1.77 4.21 -2.45
CA ILE A 92 3.09 3.96 -3.03
C ILE A 92 3.13 4.12 -4.56
N PHE A 93 2.06 3.77 -5.29
CA PHE A 93 2.03 3.97 -6.74
C PHE A 93 2.06 5.44 -7.09
N ASP A 94 1.22 6.26 -6.44
CA ASP A 94 1.19 7.70 -6.66
C ASP A 94 2.54 8.34 -6.34
N ARG A 95 3.19 7.87 -5.26
CA ARG A 95 4.54 8.33 -4.88
C ARG A 95 5.60 7.96 -5.90
N VAL A 96 5.57 6.73 -6.45
CA VAL A 96 6.49 6.29 -7.50
C VAL A 96 6.29 7.12 -8.77
N ILE A 97 5.04 7.35 -9.19
CA ILE A 97 4.73 8.20 -10.35
C ILE A 97 5.30 9.59 -10.12
N GLN A 98 5.01 10.22 -8.98
CA GLN A 98 5.51 11.55 -8.67
C GLN A 98 7.04 11.62 -8.65
N ALA A 99 7.72 10.61 -8.08
CA ALA A 99 9.18 10.57 -8.04
C ALA A 99 9.78 10.48 -9.46
N MET A 100 9.24 9.60 -10.30
CA MET A 100 9.68 9.47 -11.70
C MET A 100 9.38 10.74 -12.51
N SER A 101 8.21 11.35 -12.31
CA SER A 101 7.86 12.62 -12.95
C SER A 101 8.83 13.74 -12.58
N ARG A 102 9.15 13.90 -11.28
CA ARG A 102 10.14 14.89 -10.82
C ARG A 102 11.52 14.64 -11.43
N ALA A 103 11.95 13.38 -11.49
CA ALA A 103 13.25 13.03 -12.07
C ALA A 103 13.33 13.35 -13.58
N ILE A 104 12.21 13.20 -14.31
CA ILE A 104 12.10 13.61 -15.72
C ILE A 104 12.11 15.14 -15.85
N GLU A 105 11.31 15.84 -15.05
CA GLU A 105 11.17 17.31 -15.09
C GLU A 105 12.47 18.04 -14.71
N GLN A 106 13.29 17.46 -13.83
CA GLN A 106 14.59 18.04 -13.44
C GLN A 106 15.66 17.92 -14.52
N HIS A 107 15.48 17.07 -15.53
CA HIS A 107 16.51 16.71 -16.50
C HIS A 107 16.01 16.77 -17.95
N THR A 108 15.10 17.70 -18.26
CA THR A 108 14.49 17.85 -19.60
C THR A 108 15.50 18.15 -20.71
N GLU A 109 16.62 18.78 -20.37
CA GLU A 109 17.64 19.18 -21.34
C GLU A 109 18.71 18.10 -21.58
N ASP A 110 18.71 17.02 -20.78
CA ASP A 110 19.68 15.93 -20.91
C ASP A 110 19.03 14.70 -21.55
N ASN A 111 19.21 14.56 -22.86
CA ASN A 111 18.69 13.45 -23.65
C ASN A 111 19.11 12.07 -23.14
N ARG A 112 20.31 11.95 -22.55
CA ARG A 112 20.79 10.66 -22.03
C ARG A 112 20.00 10.28 -20.78
N ARG A 113 19.80 11.23 -19.87
CA ARG A 113 19.00 11.04 -18.66
C ARG A 113 17.53 10.80 -18.98
N LEU A 114 16.99 11.55 -19.94
CA LEU A 114 15.63 11.36 -20.41
C LEU A 114 15.44 9.95 -21.00
N ALA A 115 16.37 9.48 -21.83
CA ALA A 115 16.34 8.11 -22.36
C ALA A 115 16.42 7.05 -21.25
N TYR A 116 17.21 7.30 -20.19
CA TYR A 116 17.27 6.44 -19.00
C TYR A 116 15.91 6.38 -18.29
N TRP A 117 15.30 7.52 -17.96
CA TRP A 117 14.01 7.56 -17.26
C TRP A 117 12.86 7.00 -18.10
N LEU A 118 12.87 7.24 -19.41
CA LEU A 118 11.92 6.62 -20.35
C LEU A 118 12.09 5.11 -20.40
N SER A 119 13.32 4.61 -20.43
CA SER A 119 13.61 3.16 -20.38
C SER A 119 13.12 2.55 -19.08
N ASN A 120 13.34 3.20 -17.93
CA ASN A 120 12.83 2.73 -16.64
C ASN A 120 11.29 2.70 -16.61
N THR A 121 10.64 3.77 -17.07
CA THR A 121 9.18 3.89 -17.05
C THR A 121 8.53 2.84 -17.95
N THR A 122 9.04 2.66 -19.16
CA THR A 122 8.52 1.66 -20.11
C THR A 122 8.74 0.24 -19.63
N TYR A 123 9.90 -0.06 -19.03
CA TYR A 123 10.17 -1.39 -18.47
C TYR A 123 9.31 -1.69 -17.24
N LEU A 124 9.13 -0.71 -16.34
CA LEU A 124 8.23 -0.84 -15.20
C LEU A 124 6.80 -1.12 -15.67
N LEU A 125 6.30 -0.35 -16.63
CA LEU A 125 4.99 -0.57 -17.24
C LEU A 125 4.86 -1.98 -17.85
N PHE A 126 5.90 -2.47 -18.52
CA PHE A 126 5.93 -3.84 -19.04
C PHE A 126 5.78 -4.90 -17.93
N LEU A 127 6.53 -4.75 -16.83
CA LEU A 127 6.45 -5.68 -15.68
C LEU A 127 5.07 -5.64 -15.00
N LEU A 128 4.51 -4.45 -14.81
CA LEU A 128 3.16 -4.26 -14.27
C LEU A 128 2.12 -4.92 -15.19
N ASN A 129 2.19 -4.68 -16.49
CA ASN A 129 1.29 -5.27 -17.49
C ASN A 129 1.33 -6.79 -17.49
N LYS A 130 2.53 -7.37 -17.40
CA LYS A 130 2.70 -8.83 -17.36
C LYS A 130 2.03 -9.41 -16.11
N THR A 131 2.25 -8.80 -14.96
CA THR A 131 1.74 -9.26 -13.67
C THR A 131 0.21 -9.15 -13.60
N LEU A 132 -0.37 -8.04 -14.08
CA LEU A 132 -1.81 -7.83 -14.09
C LEU A 132 -2.54 -8.72 -15.11
N LYS A 133 -1.93 -9.02 -16.26
CA LYS A 133 -2.49 -9.99 -17.23
C LYS A 133 -2.48 -11.41 -16.65
N THR A 134 -1.40 -11.82 -16.00
CA THR A 134 -1.33 -13.12 -15.31
C THR A 134 -2.31 -13.18 -14.15
N SER A 135 -2.47 -12.11 -13.38
CA SER A 135 -3.46 -12.03 -12.28
C SER A 135 -4.90 -12.12 -12.80
N GLN A 136 -5.21 -11.50 -13.94
CA GLN A 136 -6.53 -11.60 -14.57
C GLN A 136 -6.82 -13.03 -15.07
N ALA A 137 -5.84 -13.68 -15.70
CA ALA A 137 -5.96 -15.08 -16.12
C ALA A 137 -6.10 -16.07 -14.95
N ALA A 138 -5.47 -15.78 -13.80
CA ALA A 138 -5.65 -16.56 -12.58
C ALA A 138 -7.04 -16.33 -11.96
N SER A 139 -7.56 -15.10 -12.00
CA SER A 139 -8.90 -14.76 -11.50
C SER A 139 -10.04 -15.32 -12.34
N SER A 140 -9.82 -15.59 -13.64
CA SER A 140 -10.83 -16.19 -14.52
C SER A 140 -10.95 -17.72 -14.34
N GLN A 141 -10.02 -18.39 -13.66
CA GLN A 141 -10.15 -19.80 -13.30
C GLN A 141 -10.83 -20.02 -11.92
N VAL A 142 -10.95 -18.99 -11.09
CA VAL A 142 -11.58 -19.09 -9.77
C VAL A 142 -12.81 -18.20 -9.71
N GLY A 143 -13.95 -18.77 -10.14
CA GLY A 143 -15.28 -18.40 -9.62
C GLY A 143 -15.72 -16.95 -9.79
N GLN A 144 -16.40 -16.71 -10.90
CA GLN A 144 -17.36 -15.62 -11.15
C GLN A 144 -18.24 -15.27 -9.93
N ARG A 145 -17.79 -14.37 -9.04
CA ARG A 145 -18.64 -13.61 -8.11
C ARG A 145 -17.82 -12.56 -7.33
N ARG A 146 -17.71 -11.34 -7.87
CA ARG A 146 -17.80 -10.07 -7.13
C ARG A 146 -17.65 -8.89 -8.11
N ARG A 147 -18.57 -7.93 -7.97
CA ARG A 147 -18.61 -6.53 -8.48
C ARG A 147 -17.47 -6.12 -9.43
N ALA A 148 -17.84 -5.56 -10.59
CA ALA A 148 -16.93 -4.84 -11.48
C ALA A 148 -16.24 -3.68 -10.73
N THR A 149 -15.08 -3.96 -10.14
CA THR A 149 -14.14 -2.96 -9.65
C THR A 149 -13.23 -2.59 -10.81
N VAL A 150 -13.23 -1.31 -11.19
CA VAL A 150 -12.34 -0.73 -12.21
C VAL A 150 -10.93 -1.29 -12.03
N SER A 151 -10.39 -1.94 -13.06
CA SER A 151 -9.06 -2.56 -13.01
C SER A 151 -8.02 -1.53 -12.59
N LEU A 152 -7.09 -1.92 -11.71
CA LEU A 152 -5.98 -1.07 -11.25
C LEU A 152 -5.21 -0.46 -12.43
N PHE A 153 -5.14 -1.21 -13.54
CA PHE A 153 -4.52 -0.78 -14.78
C PHE A 153 -5.29 0.33 -15.52
N ASP A 154 -6.62 0.23 -15.58
CA ASP A 154 -7.46 1.25 -16.20
C ASP A 154 -7.39 2.56 -15.40
N ARG A 155 -7.19 2.46 -14.08
CA ARG A 155 -6.95 3.62 -13.22
C ARG A 155 -5.57 4.25 -13.42
N TRP A 156 -4.52 3.45 -13.56
CA TRP A 156 -3.17 3.93 -13.92
C TRP A 156 -3.20 4.67 -15.27
N ARG A 157 -4.00 4.18 -16.23
CA ARG A 157 -4.21 4.83 -17.53
C ARG A 157 -5.12 6.06 -17.47
N ALA A 158 -6.15 6.04 -16.61
CA ALA A 158 -7.12 7.12 -16.47
C ALA A 158 -6.64 8.30 -15.60
N GLY A 159 -5.61 8.10 -14.77
CA GLY A 159 -5.09 9.13 -13.85
C GLY A 159 -3.88 9.93 -14.36
N GLY A 160 -3.48 9.78 -15.62
CA GLY A 160 -2.29 10.41 -16.19
C GLY A 160 -2.62 11.52 -17.20
N ASN A 161 -3.15 12.66 -16.75
CA ASN A 161 -3.14 13.92 -17.53
C ASN A 161 -1.70 14.49 -17.60
N ILE A 162 -0.73 13.71 -18.09
CA ILE A 162 0.70 14.10 -18.15
C ILE A 162 1.06 14.77 -19.48
N PHE A 163 0.17 14.80 -20.49
CA PHE A 163 0.50 15.36 -21.82
C PHE A 163 -0.48 16.41 -22.36
N ALA A 164 -1.44 16.88 -21.58
CA ALA A 164 -2.40 17.89 -22.06
C ALA A 164 -2.58 19.02 -21.06
N ASN A 165 -1.57 19.88 -20.90
CA ASN A 165 -1.79 21.32 -20.70
C ASN A 165 -0.48 22.12 -20.83
N ARG A 166 -0.18 22.63 -22.02
CA ARG A 166 0.54 23.91 -22.15
C ARG A 166 0.31 24.54 -23.52
N GLY A 167 -0.31 25.73 -23.50
CA GLY A 167 -0.48 26.64 -24.64
C GLY A 167 -1.93 26.69 -25.12
N GLY A 168 -2.63 27.82 -25.19
CA GLY A 168 -2.24 29.20 -24.99
C GLY A 168 -3.49 30.08 -24.96
N SER A 169 -3.30 31.26 -24.41
CA SER A 169 -4.22 32.39 -24.29
C SER A 169 -4.89 32.84 -25.59
N GLY A 170 -6.14 33.32 -25.46
CA GLY A 170 -6.62 34.53 -26.15
C GLY A 170 -7.55 34.31 -27.34
N GLY A 171 -8.73 34.94 -27.30
CA GLY A 171 -9.59 35.08 -28.47
C GLY A 171 -11.04 35.37 -28.15
N SER A 172 -11.34 36.63 -27.85
CA SER A 172 -12.70 37.18 -27.73
C SER A 172 -13.49 36.96 -29.02
N ALA A 173 -14.76 36.55 -28.88
CA ALA A 173 -15.74 36.54 -29.95
C ALA A 173 -16.22 37.98 -30.27
N PRO A 174 -16.61 38.24 -31.52
CA PRO A 174 -17.80 39.02 -31.84
C PRO A 174 -19.02 38.12 -32.10
#